data_AF-A0A0K3CP86-F1
#
_entry.id   AF-A0A0K3CP86-F1
#
_cell.length_a   1.000
_cell.length_b   1.000
_cell.length_c   1.000
_cell.angle_alpha   90.00
_cell.angle_beta   90.00
_cell.angle_gamma   90.00
#
_symmetry.space_group_name_H-M   'P 1'
#
loop_
_entity.id
_entity.type
_entity.pdbx_description
1 polymer ?
#
loop_
_entity_poly.entity_id
_entity_poly.type
_entity_poly.pdbx_seq_one_letter_code
_entity_poly.pdbx_strand_id
1 'polypeptide(L)'
;MAGHAYTSLAPLQKRRYQWHIFILITLGVLLLSVQHRHSLSALLTLDTLGMRRYCDNDQIGTGTWVPEPVDGHTWARLKVSAGYTCHDHRHALMCFTNEPSELPRLTAANGWRWQPRDCQLRPFDSAALLRRLGRNARQGKKGSGVLFVGDSLQLQQSQSFECMMGAHIEEGFLTDYEVGNFSLEDGAGQVGFVRTDYLVQPETWSLMMPDEPEPADIGRFVRKWTHMVEDKEFVVVNTGAHWGNHSPLTMDRYNKMIQEIISFIDSYPHITLIVRSSVPGHTNCSQYDAPLTHDDPAMHNSYNWQTFDLLNDVWRQTLAQHPKHIFLDVAATSLRGDGHRMPDKDCLHYCLPGPVDWWNHLLYHVIMGRRG
;
A
#
# COMPACT_ATOMS: atom_id res chain seq x y z
N MET A 1 99.58 -34.97 0.56
CA MET A 1 99.78 -34.69 2.00
C MET A 1 98.40 -34.43 2.58
N ALA A 2 97.81 -35.45 3.22
CA ALA A 2 97.65 -35.54 4.68
C ALA A 2 96.74 -34.42 5.22
N GLY A 3 95.47 -34.70 5.54
CA GLY A 3 94.99 -35.01 6.90
C GLY A 3 94.42 -33.73 7.53
N HIS A 4 93.32 -33.65 8.29
CA HIS A 4 92.59 -34.60 9.12
C HIS A 4 91.11 -34.16 9.25
N ALA A 5 90.28 -35.13 9.64
CA ALA A 5 88.90 -34.96 10.02
C ALA A 5 88.75 -34.31 11.41
N TYR A 6 87.65 -33.58 11.62
CA TYR A 6 87.00 -33.44 12.92
C TYR A 6 85.51 -33.73 12.77
N THR A 7 85.08 -34.84 13.36
CA THR A 7 83.68 -35.18 13.65
C THR A 7 83.17 -34.32 14.80
N SER A 8 81.98 -33.74 14.67
CA SER A 8 81.18 -33.20 15.77
C SER A 8 79.76 -33.73 15.66
N LEU A 9 79.34 -34.44 16.71
CA LEU A 9 78.03 -35.05 16.92
C LEU A 9 76.95 -33.98 17.24
N ALA A 10 75.92 -33.93 16.38
CA ALA A 10 74.49 -33.59 16.60
C ALA A 10 74.10 -32.27 17.34
N PRO A 11 72.90 -31.71 17.07
CA PRO A 11 71.75 -32.27 17.78
C PRO A 11 70.46 -32.38 16.95
N LEU A 12 69.85 -33.55 17.07
CA LEU A 12 68.47 -33.94 16.70
C LEU A 12 67.35 -33.10 17.37
N GLN A 13 67.66 -31.94 17.97
CA GLN A 13 66.70 -31.08 18.67
C GLN A 13 65.96 -30.08 17.76
N LYS A 14 66.55 -29.67 16.63
CA LYS A 14 65.91 -28.68 15.74
C LYS A 14 64.73 -29.24 14.94
N ARG A 15 64.72 -30.55 14.64
CA ARG A 15 63.60 -31.19 13.92
C ARG A 15 62.35 -31.34 14.79
N ARG A 16 62.48 -31.73 16.06
CA ARG A 16 61.32 -31.94 16.95
C ARG A 16 60.51 -30.64 17.16
N TYR A 17 61.18 -29.50 17.29
CA TYR A 17 60.51 -28.21 17.50
C TYR A 17 59.73 -27.74 16.27
N GLN A 18 60.23 -28.00 15.06
CA GLN A 18 59.54 -27.67 13.81
C GLN A 18 58.28 -28.53 13.58
N TRP A 19 58.29 -29.81 13.96
CA TRP A 19 57.11 -30.68 13.88
C TRP A 19 56.00 -30.26 14.86
N HIS A 20 56.34 -29.83 16.08
CA HIS A 20 55.34 -29.36 17.04
C HIS A 20 54.67 -28.05 16.60
N ILE A 21 55.41 -27.12 15.98
CA ILE A 21 54.84 -25.88 15.44
C ILE A 21 53.92 -26.18 14.25
N PHE A 22 54.30 -27.09 13.35
CA PHE A 22 53.46 -27.45 12.20
C PHE A 22 52.14 -28.11 12.63
N ILE A 23 52.20 -29.02 13.62
CA ILE A 23 51.02 -29.71 14.16
C ILE A 23 50.08 -28.72 14.85
N LEU A 24 50.60 -27.77 15.64
CA LEU A 24 49.80 -26.74 16.31
C LEU A 24 49.14 -25.76 15.32
N ILE A 25 49.82 -25.39 14.23
CA ILE A 25 49.24 -24.55 13.17
C ILE A 25 48.14 -25.32 12.41
N THR A 26 48.35 -26.60 12.09
CA THR A 26 47.31 -27.41 11.41
C THR A 26 46.10 -27.67 12.30
N LEU A 27 46.28 -27.90 13.61
CA LEU A 27 45.18 -28.03 14.57
C LEU A 27 44.45 -26.70 14.78
N GLY A 28 45.17 -25.57 14.81
CA GLY A 28 44.57 -24.24 14.88
C GLY A 28 43.74 -23.88 13.65
N VAL A 29 44.20 -24.22 12.45
CA VAL A 29 43.45 -24.02 11.19
C VAL A 29 42.23 -24.97 11.10
N LEU A 30 42.36 -26.21 11.58
CA LEU A 30 41.22 -27.15 11.68
C LEU A 30 40.18 -26.68 12.69
N LEU A 31 40.59 -26.22 13.89
CA LEU A 31 39.69 -25.65 14.91
C LEU A 31 39.01 -24.36 14.42
N LEU A 32 39.73 -23.47 13.72
CA LEU A 32 39.16 -22.30 13.08
C LEU A 32 38.18 -22.70 11.96
N SER A 33 38.48 -23.73 11.16
CA SER A 33 37.56 -24.21 10.12
C SER A 33 36.31 -24.90 10.67
N VAL A 34 36.40 -25.53 11.85
CA VAL A 34 35.29 -26.19 12.55
C VAL A 34 34.44 -25.15 13.30
N GLN A 35 35.05 -24.16 13.97
CA GLN A 35 34.33 -23.02 14.53
C GLN A 35 33.66 -22.18 13.45
N HIS A 36 34.32 -21.96 12.31
CA HIS A 36 33.71 -21.21 11.20
C HIS A 36 32.57 -22.01 10.54
N ARG A 37 32.66 -23.34 10.46
CA ARG A 37 31.54 -24.20 10.03
C ARG A 37 30.39 -24.23 11.04
N HIS A 38 30.66 -24.22 12.34
CA HIS A 38 29.61 -24.15 13.36
C HIS A 38 28.94 -22.77 13.43
N SER A 39 29.69 -21.68 13.20
CA SER A 39 29.12 -20.33 13.05
C SER A 39 28.37 -20.15 11.73
N LEU A 40 28.83 -20.74 10.62
CA LEU A 40 28.10 -20.72 9.35
C LEU A 40 26.87 -21.63 9.37
N SER A 41 26.90 -22.78 10.03
CA SER A 41 25.71 -23.60 10.23
C SER A 41 24.73 -22.93 11.20
N ALA A 42 25.20 -22.19 12.21
CA ALA A 42 24.34 -21.42 13.11
C ALA A 42 23.75 -20.15 12.45
N LEU A 43 24.48 -19.51 11.51
CA LEU A 43 23.94 -18.43 10.67
C LEU A 43 23.01 -18.94 9.55
N LEU A 44 23.17 -20.19 9.11
CA LEU A 44 22.29 -20.80 8.11
C LEU A 44 21.09 -21.57 8.70
N THR A 45 20.92 -21.58 10.03
CA THR A 45 19.78 -22.23 10.72
C THR A 45 18.78 -21.26 11.36
N LEU A 46 18.88 -19.95 11.09
CA LEU A 46 17.89 -18.97 11.58
C LEU A 46 17.10 -18.24 10.48
N ASP A 47 17.48 -18.35 9.20
CA ASP A 47 16.73 -17.75 8.09
C ASP A 47 15.89 -18.75 7.26
N THR A 48 16.04 -20.05 7.48
CA THR A 48 15.29 -21.08 6.75
C THR A 48 13.95 -21.48 7.39
N LEU A 49 13.56 -20.85 8.50
CA LEU A 49 12.30 -21.12 9.23
C LEU A 49 11.25 -20.00 9.11
N GLY A 50 11.46 -19.01 8.24
CA GLY A 50 10.66 -17.78 8.25
C GLY A 50 10.19 -17.24 6.91
N MET A 51 10.07 -18.03 5.84
CA MET A 51 9.23 -17.57 4.71
C MET A 51 7.77 -17.61 5.17
N ARG A 52 7.34 -16.57 5.89
CA ARG A 52 5.93 -16.38 6.19
C ARG A 52 5.18 -16.42 4.86
N ARG A 53 4.12 -17.20 4.80
CA ARG A 53 3.22 -17.21 3.66
C ARG A 53 2.72 -15.79 3.42
N TYR A 54 2.48 -15.42 2.16
CA TYR A 54 1.74 -14.19 1.87
C TYR A 54 0.33 -14.29 2.45
N CYS A 55 -0.16 -13.17 2.96
CA CYS A 55 -1.53 -13.09 3.47
C CYS A 55 -2.55 -13.43 2.38
N ASP A 56 -3.66 -14.05 2.78
CA ASP A 56 -4.88 -14.01 1.98
C ASP A 56 -5.62 -12.68 2.26
N ASN A 57 -6.60 -12.35 1.42
CA ASN A 57 -7.31 -11.07 1.49
C ASN A 57 -8.05 -10.84 2.82
N ASP A 58 -8.53 -11.89 3.48
CA ASP A 58 -9.19 -11.81 4.78
C ASP A 58 -8.22 -11.61 5.96
N GLN A 59 -6.91 -11.78 5.73
CA GLN A 59 -5.88 -11.64 6.75
C GLN A 59 -5.23 -10.25 6.77
N ILE A 60 -5.30 -9.50 5.66
CA ILE A 60 -4.50 -8.27 5.49
C ILE A 60 -4.90 -7.14 6.44
N GLY A 61 -6.16 -7.10 6.89
CA GLY A 61 -6.69 -6.06 7.78
C GLY A 61 -6.38 -6.28 9.27
N THR A 62 -5.77 -7.41 9.65
CA THR A 62 -5.49 -7.75 11.07
C THR A 62 -3.99 -7.81 11.36
N GLY A 63 -3.53 -7.05 12.35
CA GLY A 63 -2.10 -6.86 12.58
C GLY A 63 -1.82 -5.75 13.57
N THR A 64 -0.63 -5.16 13.45
CA THR A 64 -0.21 -4.00 14.25
C THR A 64 0.70 -3.09 13.44
N TRP A 65 0.75 -1.81 13.81
CA TRP A 65 1.73 -0.87 13.28
C TRP A 65 3.06 -1.08 14.01
N VAL A 66 4.15 -1.21 13.24
CA VAL A 66 5.50 -1.35 13.77
C VAL A 66 6.40 -0.23 13.22
N PRO A 67 7.39 0.24 14.00
CA PRO A 67 8.29 1.28 13.53
C PRO A 67 9.07 0.87 12.27
N GLU A 68 9.13 1.76 11.29
CA GLU A 68 9.96 1.68 10.09
C GLU A 68 10.51 3.07 9.79
N PRO A 69 11.72 3.41 10.28
CA PRO A 69 12.24 4.77 10.15
C PRO A 69 12.40 5.21 8.69
N VAL A 70 11.98 6.44 8.40
CA VAL A 70 12.17 7.12 7.12
C VAL A 70 13.18 8.27 7.27
N ASP A 71 13.69 8.75 6.14
CA ASP A 71 14.71 9.80 6.10
C ASP A 71 14.07 11.19 5.99
N GLY A 72 13.68 11.75 7.12
CA GLY A 72 12.99 13.05 7.20
C GLY A 72 13.86 14.30 7.25
N HIS A 73 15.18 14.22 7.03
CA HIS A 73 16.07 15.38 7.21
C HIS A 73 15.74 16.54 6.26
N THR A 74 15.21 16.23 5.08
CA THR A 74 14.66 17.20 4.13
C THR A 74 13.42 16.60 3.46
N TRP A 75 12.55 17.45 2.92
CA TRP A 75 11.38 16.99 2.17
C TRP A 75 11.73 16.04 1.01
N ALA A 76 12.80 16.34 0.27
CA ALA A 76 13.25 15.48 -0.83
C ALA A 76 13.67 14.09 -0.32
N ARG A 77 14.35 14.01 0.83
CA ARG A 77 14.74 12.74 1.45
C ARG A 77 13.54 11.99 1.99
N LEU A 78 12.55 12.69 2.54
CA LEU A 78 11.31 12.07 3.02
C LEU A 78 10.55 11.43 1.86
N LYS A 79 10.36 12.15 0.75
CA LYS A 79 9.71 11.60 -0.45
C LYS A 79 10.41 10.34 -0.97
N VAL A 80 11.73 10.41 -1.14
CA VAL A 80 12.50 9.26 -1.65
C VAL A 80 12.42 8.07 -0.71
N SER A 81 12.54 8.29 0.61
CA SER A 81 12.45 7.20 1.59
C SER A 81 11.05 6.60 1.74
N ALA A 82 10.00 7.39 1.48
CA ALA A 82 8.61 6.92 1.39
C ALA A 82 8.26 6.30 0.02
N GLY A 83 9.20 6.24 -0.93
CA GLY A 83 8.99 5.64 -2.25
C GLY A 83 8.25 6.52 -3.26
N TYR A 84 8.26 7.84 -3.07
CA TYR A 84 7.57 8.81 -3.93
C TYR A 84 8.50 9.41 -5.00
N THR A 85 7.98 9.55 -6.22
CA THR A 85 8.70 10.17 -7.35
C THR A 85 7.91 11.24 -8.11
N CYS A 86 6.69 11.58 -7.65
CA CYS A 86 5.85 12.62 -8.25
C CYS A 86 6.28 14.05 -7.91
N HIS A 87 5.68 15.01 -8.64
CA HIS A 87 5.75 16.44 -8.36
C HIS A 87 4.84 16.87 -7.19
N ASP A 88 5.19 17.99 -6.55
CA ASP A 88 4.56 18.45 -5.30
C ASP A 88 3.25 19.23 -5.48
N HIS A 89 2.65 19.23 -6.67
CA HIS A 89 1.45 20.04 -6.96
C HIS A 89 0.14 19.35 -6.55
N ARG A 90 0.20 18.15 -5.95
CA ARG A 90 -0.99 17.43 -5.46
C ARG A 90 -1.52 18.07 -4.20
N HIS A 91 -2.84 18.23 -4.13
CA HIS A 91 -3.53 18.78 -2.96
C HIS A 91 -3.16 18.08 -1.65
N ALA A 92 -2.98 16.76 -1.65
CA ALA A 92 -2.62 15.99 -0.46
C ALA A 92 -1.14 16.13 -0.04
N LEU A 93 -0.24 16.55 -0.96
CA LEU A 93 1.16 16.89 -0.65
C LEU A 93 1.30 18.29 -0.01
N MET A 94 0.21 19.07 0.00
CA MET A 94 0.22 20.45 0.51
C MET A 94 0.49 20.58 2.02
N CYS A 95 0.46 19.48 2.79
CA CYS A 95 0.86 19.52 4.20
C CYS A 95 2.26 20.11 4.38
N PHE A 96 3.24 19.66 3.58
CA PHE A 96 4.58 20.22 3.65
C PHE A 96 4.71 21.52 2.84
N THR A 97 4.18 21.56 1.61
CA THR A 97 4.46 22.70 0.72
C THR A 97 3.83 24.01 1.18
N ASN A 98 2.70 23.96 1.89
CA ASN A 98 2.10 25.15 2.50
C ASN A 98 2.66 25.43 3.90
N GLU A 99 3.05 24.39 4.66
CA GLU A 99 3.52 24.51 6.03
C GLU A 99 4.83 23.71 6.24
N PRO A 100 6.00 24.23 5.78
CA PRO A 100 7.26 23.49 5.85
C PRO A 100 7.69 23.08 7.27
N SER A 101 7.16 23.75 8.30
CA SER A 101 7.35 23.38 9.71
C SER A 101 6.77 22.02 10.08
N GLU A 102 5.88 21.45 9.27
CA GLU A 102 5.24 20.15 9.50
C GLU A 102 6.17 18.96 9.18
N LEU A 103 7.35 19.19 8.60
CA LEU A 103 8.27 18.11 8.22
C LEU A 103 8.59 17.12 9.35
N PRO A 104 8.84 17.53 10.62
CA PRO A 104 9.05 16.58 11.71
C PRO A 104 7.84 15.70 11.99
N ARG A 105 6.62 16.26 11.95
CA ARG A 105 5.38 15.50 12.15
C ARG A 105 5.14 14.52 10.99
N LEU A 106 5.33 14.98 9.75
CA LEU A 106 5.24 14.12 8.56
C LEU A 106 6.26 12.98 8.63
N THR A 107 7.48 13.26 9.07
CA THR A 107 8.52 12.25 9.26
C THR A 107 8.10 11.21 10.30
N ALA A 108 7.57 11.63 11.45
CA ALA A 108 7.08 10.74 12.49
C ALA A 108 5.92 9.85 11.99
N ALA A 109 4.94 10.45 11.29
CA ALA A 109 3.81 9.71 10.73
C ALA A 109 4.22 8.71 9.64
N ASN A 110 5.26 9.01 8.85
CA ASN A 110 5.78 8.07 7.85
C ASN A 110 6.69 6.99 8.44
N GLY A 111 7.07 7.10 9.73
CA GLY A 111 7.95 6.18 10.43
C GLY A 111 7.31 4.83 10.82
N TRP A 112 6.26 4.40 10.14
CA TRP A 112 5.42 3.27 10.55
C TRP A 112 5.01 2.39 9.37
N ARG A 113 5.09 1.08 9.58
CA ARG A 113 4.60 0.07 8.65
C ARG A 113 3.55 -0.83 9.25
N TRP A 114 2.61 -1.28 8.41
CA TRP A 114 1.64 -2.28 8.82
C TRP A 114 2.27 -3.67 8.79
N GLN A 115 2.13 -4.41 9.89
CA GLN A 115 2.59 -5.79 10.03
C GLN A 115 1.38 -6.68 10.32
N PRO A 116 0.90 -7.47 9.33
CA PRO A 116 -0.12 -8.48 9.60
C PRO A 116 0.36 -9.51 10.63
N ARG A 117 -0.60 -10.08 11.37
CA ARG A 117 -0.33 -10.95 12.53
C ARG A 117 0.46 -12.21 12.15
N ASP A 118 -0.06 -13.00 11.22
CA ASP A 118 0.37 -14.39 10.98
C ASP A 118 0.95 -14.64 9.57
N CYS A 119 1.13 -13.58 8.78
CA CYS A 119 1.55 -13.64 7.39
C CYS A 119 2.40 -12.41 7.04
N GLN A 120 2.84 -12.33 5.79
CA GLN A 120 3.54 -11.13 5.29
C GLN A 120 2.82 -10.53 4.09
N LEU A 121 2.96 -9.21 3.93
CA LEU A 121 2.55 -8.51 2.72
C LEU A 121 3.63 -8.66 1.64
N ARG A 122 3.23 -8.40 0.39
CA ARG A 122 4.17 -8.32 -0.71
C ARG A 122 4.78 -6.91 -0.66
N PRO A 123 6.12 -6.76 -0.63
CA PRO A 123 6.74 -5.44 -0.73
C PRO A 123 6.30 -4.77 -2.02
N PHE A 124 5.91 -3.50 -1.93
CA PHE A 124 5.48 -2.75 -3.10
C PHE A 124 6.62 -2.63 -4.10
N ASP A 125 6.34 -2.98 -5.36
CA ASP A 125 7.28 -2.91 -6.47
C ASP A 125 6.49 -2.37 -7.68
N SER A 126 6.72 -1.09 -7.98
CA SER A 126 6.03 -0.38 -9.05
C SER A 126 6.33 -1.00 -10.42
N ALA A 127 7.54 -1.51 -10.65
CA ALA A 127 7.91 -2.18 -11.89
C ALA A 127 7.20 -3.53 -12.02
N ALA A 128 7.06 -4.28 -10.93
CA ALA A 128 6.27 -5.52 -10.93
C ALA A 128 4.78 -5.26 -11.17
N LEU A 129 4.24 -4.19 -10.58
CA LEU A 129 2.85 -3.77 -10.81
C LEU A 129 2.63 -3.34 -12.27
N LEU A 130 3.54 -2.56 -12.85
CA LEU A 130 3.52 -2.18 -14.27
C LEU A 130 3.46 -3.41 -15.18
N ARG A 131 4.34 -4.38 -14.95
CA ARG A 131 4.34 -5.66 -15.70
C ARG A 131 3.02 -6.41 -15.51
N ARG A 132 2.44 -6.41 -14.31
CA ARG A 132 1.18 -7.07 -14.00
C ARG A 132 0.00 -6.44 -14.74
N LEU A 133 -0.09 -5.11 -14.76
CA LEU A 133 -1.18 -4.37 -15.42
C LEU A 133 -1.09 -4.46 -16.95
N GLY A 134 0.11 -4.49 -17.53
CA GLY A 134 0.30 -4.67 -18.97
C GLY A 134 0.18 -6.12 -19.47
N ARG A 135 -0.03 -7.10 -18.59
CA ARG A 135 0.00 -8.52 -18.96
C ARG A 135 -1.04 -8.86 -20.02
N ASN A 136 -2.29 -8.45 -19.83
CA ASN A 136 -3.39 -8.77 -20.74
C ASN A 136 -3.22 -8.04 -22.08
N ALA A 137 -2.85 -6.76 -22.04
CA ALA A 137 -2.57 -5.97 -23.23
C ALA A 137 -1.48 -6.62 -24.11
N ARG A 138 -0.37 -7.09 -23.51
CA ARG A 138 0.70 -7.83 -24.22
C ARG A 138 0.24 -9.17 -24.81
N GLN A 139 -0.87 -9.71 -24.33
CA GLN A 139 -1.51 -10.92 -24.87
C GLN A 139 -2.64 -10.61 -25.86
N GLY A 140 -2.88 -9.34 -26.21
CA GLY A 140 -4.00 -8.91 -27.05
C GLY A 140 -5.37 -9.06 -26.38
N LYS A 141 -5.43 -9.13 -25.04
CA LYS A 141 -6.66 -9.25 -24.26
C LYS A 141 -7.06 -7.89 -23.66
N LYS A 142 -8.37 -7.72 -23.43
CA LYS A 142 -8.90 -6.57 -22.67
C LYS A 142 -8.45 -6.64 -21.20
N GLY A 143 -8.40 -5.48 -20.56
CA GLY A 143 -8.10 -5.33 -19.14
C GLY A 143 -6.66 -4.93 -18.88
N SER A 144 -6.40 -3.63 -18.84
CA SER A 144 -5.14 -3.02 -18.44
C SER A 144 -5.40 -1.76 -17.62
N GLY A 145 -4.51 -1.40 -16.71
CA GLY A 145 -4.68 -0.19 -15.90
C GLY A 145 -5.74 -0.32 -14.80
N VAL A 146 -6.00 0.81 -14.14
CA VAL A 146 -6.82 0.90 -12.91
C VAL A 146 -7.71 2.15 -12.99
N LEU A 147 -8.97 2.04 -12.56
CA LEU A 147 -9.82 3.21 -12.39
C LEU A 147 -10.20 3.36 -10.91
N PHE A 148 -9.84 4.49 -10.31
CA PHE A 148 -10.27 4.90 -8.99
C PHE A 148 -11.55 5.74 -9.10
N VAL A 149 -12.62 5.38 -8.38
CA VAL A 149 -13.90 6.10 -8.41
C VAL A 149 -14.42 6.31 -7.01
N GLY A 150 -14.74 7.55 -6.64
CA GLY A 150 -15.24 7.82 -5.30
C GLY A 150 -15.14 9.26 -4.86
N ASP A 151 -15.09 9.43 -3.55
CA ASP A 151 -15.01 10.73 -2.87
C ASP A 151 -13.58 11.29 -2.76
N SER A 152 -13.40 12.31 -1.93
CA SER A 152 -12.10 12.93 -1.69
C SER A 152 -11.07 12.00 -1.05
N LEU A 153 -11.47 10.97 -0.30
CA LEU A 153 -10.53 9.97 0.22
C LEU A 153 -10.06 9.04 -0.90
N GLN A 154 -10.93 8.72 -1.87
CA GLN A 154 -10.52 7.97 -3.05
C GLN A 154 -9.54 8.77 -3.92
N LEU A 155 -9.72 10.09 -4.00
CA LEU A 155 -8.74 10.97 -4.62
C LEU A 155 -7.37 10.83 -3.92
N GLN A 156 -7.31 10.88 -2.58
CA GLN A 156 -6.04 10.72 -1.86
C GLN A 156 -5.34 9.39 -2.16
N GLN A 157 -6.10 8.29 -2.21
CA GLN A 157 -5.56 6.99 -2.59
C GLN A 157 -4.96 7.03 -4.00
N SER A 158 -5.66 7.62 -4.96
CA SER A 158 -5.20 7.71 -6.34
C SER A 158 -3.97 8.61 -6.50
N GLN A 159 -3.88 9.71 -5.75
CA GLN A 159 -2.71 10.59 -5.75
C GLN A 159 -1.48 9.92 -5.13
N SER A 160 -1.66 9.17 -4.04
CA SER A 160 -0.60 8.31 -3.48
C SER A 160 -0.16 7.26 -4.51
N PHE A 161 -1.11 6.63 -5.20
CA PHE A 161 -0.80 5.61 -6.21
C PHE A 161 0.03 6.19 -7.36
N GLU A 162 -0.34 7.37 -7.86
CA GLU A 162 0.44 8.11 -8.86
C GLU A 162 1.87 8.36 -8.39
N CYS A 163 2.04 8.82 -7.15
CA CYS A 163 3.35 9.11 -6.57
C CYS A 163 4.23 7.88 -6.40
N MET A 164 3.64 6.74 -6.02
CA MET A 164 4.32 5.46 -5.88
C MET A 164 4.67 4.82 -7.24
N MET A 165 3.88 5.09 -8.28
CA MET A 165 4.16 4.63 -9.64
C MET A 165 5.17 5.51 -10.39
N GLY A 166 5.38 6.76 -9.97
CA GLY A 166 5.89 7.89 -10.76
C GLY A 166 6.96 7.61 -11.82
N ALA A 167 8.00 6.81 -11.55
CA ALA A 167 9.03 6.46 -12.54
C ALA A 167 8.53 5.66 -13.75
N HIS A 168 7.29 5.18 -13.74
CA HIS A 168 6.65 4.40 -14.79
C HIS A 168 5.43 5.11 -15.41
N ILE A 169 5.28 6.41 -15.14
CA ILE A 169 4.27 7.26 -15.76
C ILE A 169 4.85 7.81 -17.05
N GLU A 170 4.22 7.49 -18.19
CA GLU A 170 4.62 7.97 -19.50
C GLU A 170 4.13 9.40 -19.74
N GLU A 171 2.86 9.66 -19.45
CA GLU A 171 2.21 10.95 -19.67
C GLU A 171 0.98 11.14 -18.79
N GLY A 172 0.56 12.40 -18.64
CA GLY A 172 -0.62 12.77 -17.86
C GLY A 172 -0.36 12.85 -16.36
N PHE A 173 -1.42 13.19 -15.62
CA PHE A 173 -1.41 13.32 -14.16
C PHE A 173 -2.85 13.35 -13.64
N LEU A 174 -3.04 13.05 -12.35
CA LEU A 174 -4.35 13.22 -11.72
C LEU A 174 -4.58 14.69 -11.36
N THR A 175 -5.69 15.25 -11.81
CA THR A 175 -6.13 16.59 -11.39
C THR A 175 -6.63 16.56 -9.94
N ASP A 176 -6.58 17.70 -9.25
CA ASP A 176 -6.93 17.78 -7.83
C ASP A 176 -8.44 17.78 -7.53
N TYR A 177 -9.31 17.69 -8.54
CA TYR A 177 -10.72 18.04 -8.33
C TYR A 177 -11.74 17.02 -8.80
N GLU A 178 -11.72 16.59 -10.06
CA GLU A 178 -12.91 15.91 -10.62
C GLU A 178 -12.58 14.70 -11.48
N VAL A 179 -11.79 14.88 -12.53
CA VAL A 179 -11.43 13.78 -13.44
C VAL A 179 -9.98 13.96 -13.83
N GLY A 180 -9.23 12.86 -13.82
CA GLY A 180 -7.84 12.86 -14.24
C GLY A 180 -7.41 11.46 -14.67
N ASN A 181 -6.36 11.40 -15.47
CA ASN A 181 -5.73 10.13 -15.81
C ASN A 181 -4.25 10.35 -16.13
N PHE A 182 -3.49 9.27 -16.03
CA PHE A 182 -2.14 9.18 -16.54
C PHE A 182 -1.93 7.83 -17.21
N SER A 183 -1.12 7.81 -18.26
CA SER A 183 -0.74 6.61 -18.99
C SER A 183 0.49 5.99 -18.33
N LEU A 184 0.44 4.67 -18.13
CA LEU A 184 1.59 3.89 -17.70
C LEU A 184 2.38 3.39 -18.91
N GLU A 185 3.69 3.29 -18.76
CA GLU A 185 4.60 2.74 -19.77
C GLU A 185 4.31 1.26 -20.12
N ASP A 186 5.02 0.73 -21.13
CA ASP A 186 5.02 -0.70 -21.50
C ASP A 186 3.63 -1.31 -21.76
N GLY A 187 2.70 -0.47 -22.24
CA GLY A 187 1.32 -0.87 -22.55
C GLY A 187 0.53 -1.30 -21.31
N ALA A 188 0.89 -0.79 -20.12
CA ALA A 188 0.21 -1.11 -18.87
C ALA A 188 -1.16 -0.43 -18.71
N GLY A 189 -1.57 0.35 -19.70
CA GLY A 189 -2.88 1.02 -19.74
C GLY A 189 -2.88 2.33 -18.95
N GLN A 190 -4.07 2.88 -18.74
CA GLN A 190 -4.22 4.13 -18.00
C GLN A 190 -4.66 3.88 -16.55
N VAL A 191 -4.18 4.77 -15.68
CA VAL A 191 -4.73 4.94 -14.34
C VAL A 191 -5.60 6.18 -14.34
N GLY A 192 -6.88 6.02 -14.00
CA GLY A 192 -7.85 7.11 -13.95
C GLY A 192 -8.36 7.37 -12.54
N PHE A 193 -8.79 8.60 -12.29
CA PHE A 193 -9.61 8.98 -11.15
C PHE A 193 -10.86 9.72 -11.61
N VAL A 194 -12.01 9.38 -11.02
CA VAL A 194 -13.27 10.12 -11.19
C VAL A 194 -13.90 10.40 -9.82
N ARG A 195 -14.15 11.68 -9.55
CA ARG A 195 -14.85 12.11 -8.36
C ARG A 195 -16.36 11.99 -8.52
N THR A 196 -16.92 11.05 -7.78
CA THR A 196 -18.37 10.91 -7.61
C THR A 196 -18.63 10.46 -6.18
N ASP A 197 -19.03 11.39 -5.32
CA ASP A 197 -19.05 11.18 -3.87
C ASP A 197 -20.02 10.05 -3.46
N TYR A 198 -21.03 9.72 -4.28
CA TYR A 198 -21.99 8.63 -4.06
C TYR A 198 -21.88 7.47 -5.06
N LEU A 199 -20.91 7.50 -6.00
CA LEU A 199 -20.73 6.53 -7.11
C LEU A 199 -21.87 6.45 -8.15
N VAL A 200 -23.08 6.86 -7.78
CA VAL A 200 -24.30 6.93 -8.60
C VAL A 200 -24.85 8.35 -8.62
N GLN A 201 -25.83 8.61 -9.48
CA GLN A 201 -26.58 9.87 -9.45
C GLN A 201 -27.43 9.95 -8.16
N PRO A 202 -27.34 11.01 -7.34
CA PRO A 202 -28.01 11.07 -6.03
C PRO A 202 -29.52 11.35 -6.10
N GLU A 203 -30.06 11.80 -7.24
CA GLU A 203 -31.51 11.96 -7.41
C GLU A 203 -32.21 10.63 -7.64
N THR A 204 -31.64 9.79 -8.51
CA THR A 204 -32.24 8.53 -8.96
C THR A 204 -31.64 7.31 -8.26
N TRP A 205 -30.46 7.45 -7.63
CA TRP A 205 -29.65 6.38 -7.07
C TRP A 205 -29.34 5.29 -8.08
N SER A 206 -29.04 5.69 -9.31
CA SER A 206 -28.74 4.79 -10.44
C SER A 206 -27.42 5.21 -11.10
N LEU A 207 -26.73 4.25 -11.73
CA LEU A 207 -25.52 4.57 -12.47
C LEU A 207 -25.82 5.48 -13.65
N MET A 208 -24.98 6.48 -13.87
CA MET A 208 -25.07 7.31 -15.07
C MET A 208 -24.42 6.56 -16.23
N MET A 209 -25.22 6.11 -17.20
CA MET A 209 -24.74 5.30 -18.32
C MET A 209 -24.15 6.18 -19.43
N PRO A 210 -23.22 5.69 -20.26
CA PRO A 210 -22.53 6.50 -21.28
C PRO A 210 -23.48 7.23 -22.24
N ASP A 211 -24.56 6.57 -22.64
CA ASP A 211 -25.57 7.01 -23.60
C ASP A 211 -26.64 7.94 -23.02
N GLU A 212 -26.73 8.06 -21.69
CA GLU A 212 -27.67 8.96 -21.04
C GLU A 212 -27.17 10.41 -21.06
N PRO A 213 -28.04 11.41 -21.29
CA PRO A 213 -27.65 12.80 -21.16
C PRO A 213 -27.21 13.08 -19.71
N GLU A 214 -26.16 13.88 -19.54
CA GLU A 214 -25.80 14.34 -18.20
C GLU A 214 -26.93 15.22 -17.64
N PRO A 215 -27.34 15.03 -16.38
CA PRO A 215 -28.30 15.91 -15.72
C PRO A 215 -27.87 17.38 -15.84
N ALA A 216 -28.82 18.29 -16.06
CA ALA A 216 -28.53 19.72 -16.19
C ALA A 216 -27.91 20.33 -14.92
N ASP A 217 -28.16 19.70 -13.76
CA ASP A 217 -27.54 20.01 -12.48
C ASP A 217 -27.04 18.71 -11.84
N ILE A 218 -25.84 18.28 -12.25
CA ILE A 218 -25.14 17.15 -11.62
C ILE A 218 -24.55 17.50 -10.25
N GLY A 219 -24.65 18.76 -9.78
CA GLY A 219 -23.98 19.18 -8.57
C GLY A 219 -22.44 19.11 -8.64
N ARG A 220 -21.81 19.62 -7.58
CA ARG A 220 -20.36 19.58 -7.40
C ARG A 220 -19.99 18.17 -6.92
N PHE A 221 -19.10 17.47 -7.65
CA PHE A 221 -18.63 16.11 -7.31
C PHE A 221 -19.57 14.95 -7.65
N VAL A 222 -20.37 15.06 -8.72
CA VAL A 222 -21.01 13.91 -9.36
C VAL A 222 -20.56 13.89 -10.81
N ARG A 223 -19.76 12.90 -11.19
CA ARG A 223 -19.24 12.75 -12.54
C ARG A 223 -19.52 11.34 -13.06
N LYS A 224 -19.81 11.26 -14.36
CA LYS A 224 -20.01 9.97 -15.03
C LYS A 224 -18.66 9.25 -15.13
N TRP A 225 -18.62 7.97 -14.77
CA TRP A 225 -17.40 7.16 -14.79
C TRP A 225 -17.55 5.84 -15.55
N THR A 226 -18.79 5.41 -15.81
CA THR A 226 -19.12 4.13 -16.46
C THR A 226 -18.47 3.97 -17.84
N HIS A 227 -18.28 5.06 -18.58
CA HIS A 227 -17.60 5.05 -19.88
C HIS A 227 -16.09 4.80 -19.80
N MET A 228 -15.48 4.89 -18.62
CA MET A 228 -14.03 4.76 -18.41
C MET A 228 -13.59 3.35 -17.98
N VAL A 229 -14.52 2.41 -17.85
CA VAL A 229 -14.23 1.07 -17.29
C VAL A 229 -13.78 0.05 -18.34
N GLU A 230 -14.18 0.22 -19.61
CA GLU A 230 -14.12 -0.86 -20.60
C GLU A 230 -12.70 -1.43 -20.80
N ASP A 231 -11.69 -0.57 -20.79
CA ASP A 231 -10.29 -0.94 -20.98
C ASP A 231 -9.61 -1.43 -19.70
N LYS A 232 -10.21 -1.18 -18.52
CA LYS A 232 -9.59 -1.40 -17.21
C LYS A 232 -9.55 -2.85 -16.80
N GLU A 233 -8.51 -3.24 -16.05
CA GLU A 233 -8.51 -4.55 -15.37
C GLU A 233 -9.11 -4.45 -13.97
N PHE A 234 -8.84 -3.35 -13.28
CA PHE A 234 -9.29 -3.12 -11.92
C PHE A 234 -10.08 -1.82 -11.83
N VAL A 235 -11.25 -1.89 -11.19
CA VAL A 235 -12.00 -0.71 -10.78
C VAL A 235 -11.99 -0.68 -9.26
N VAL A 236 -11.35 0.33 -8.69
CA VAL A 236 -11.26 0.53 -7.25
C VAL A 236 -12.27 1.59 -6.86
N VAL A 237 -13.24 1.23 -6.02
CA VAL A 237 -14.29 2.14 -5.57
C VAL A 237 -14.28 2.33 -4.06
N ASN A 238 -14.70 3.51 -3.63
CA ASN A 238 -15.05 3.77 -2.24
C ASN A 238 -16.04 4.94 -2.15
N THR A 239 -16.95 4.83 -1.18
CA THR A 239 -17.79 5.94 -0.76
C THR A 239 -18.27 5.69 0.68
N GLY A 240 -18.26 6.75 1.50
CA GLY A 240 -18.76 6.67 2.87
C GLY A 240 -18.91 8.03 3.54
N ALA A 241 -17.94 8.93 3.36
CA ALA A 241 -17.88 10.18 4.13
C ALA A 241 -19.06 11.14 3.90
N HIS A 242 -19.76 11.00 2.78
CA HIS A 242 -20.86 11.87 2.39
C HIS A 242 -22.26 11.30 2.67
N TRP A 243 -22.37 10.06 3.18
CA TRP A 243 -23.67 9.40 3.40
C TRP A 243 -24.41 9.86 4.66
N GLY A 244 -23.76 10.65 5.52
CA GLY A 244 -24.37 11.25 6.70
C GLY A 244 -24.96 10.20 7.66
N ASN A 245 -26.20 10.42 8.08
CA ASN A 245 -26.87 9.48 8.99
C ASN A 245 -27.37 8.24 8.25
N HIS A 246 -27.09 7.05 8.80
CA HIS A 246 -27.49 5.76 8.26
C HIS A 246 -28.94 5.40 8.64
N SER A 247 -29.89 6.26 8.28
CA SER A 247 -31.33 5.97 8.39
C SER A 247 -31.71 4.76 7.51
N PRO A 248 -32.84 4.09 7.75
CA PRO A 248 -33.31 3.01 6.89
C PRO A 248 -33.35 3.41 5.40
N LEU A 249 -33.85 4.62 5.09
CA LEU A 249 -33.88 5.14 3.72
C LEU A 249 -32.47 5.33 3.13
N THR A 250 -31.51 5.82 3.93
CA THR A 250 -30.11 5.96 3.50
C THR A 250 -29.51 4.59 3.19
N MET A 251 -29.76 3.60 4.03
CA MET A 251 -29.25 2.24 3.84
C MET A 251 -29.89 1.54 2.64
N ASP A 252 -31.18 1.76 2.37
CA ASP A 252 -31.84 1.26 1.16
C ASP A 252 -31.19 1.83 -0.11
N ARG A 253 -30.86 3.13 -0.10
CA ARG A 253 -30.13 3.80 -1.19
C ARG A 253 -28.71 3.28 -1.34
N TYR A 254 -28.00 3.05 -0.23
CA TYR A 254 -26.67 2.46 -0.23
C TYR A 254 -26.69 1.05 -0.83
N ASN A 255 -27.64 0.22 -0.40
CA ASN A 255 -27.85 -1.12 -0.96
C ASN A 255 -28.18 -1.06 -2.46
N LYS A 256 -29.07 -0.16 -2.89
CA LYS A 256 -29.37 0.03 -4.32
C LYS A 256 -28.11 0.37 -5.11
N MET A 257 -27.31 1.34 -4.65
CA MET A 257 -26.03 1.71 -5.28
C MET A 257 -25.09 0.51 -5.42
N ILE A 258 -24.94 -0.30 -4.37
CA ILE A 258 -24.11 -1.52 -4.40
C ILE A 258 -24.57 -2.46 -5.53
N GLN A 259 -25.87 -2.73 -5.61
CA GLN A 259 -26.43 -3.65 -6.60
C GLN A 259 -26.23 -3.14 -8.04
N GLU A 260 -26.42 -1.84 -8.26
CA GLU A 260 -26.17 -1.19 -9.56
C GLU A 260 -24.70 -1.38 -10.00
N ILE A 261 -23.76 -1.09 -9.10
CA ILE A 261 -22.32 -1.20 -9.38
C ILE A 261 -21.92 -2.64 -9.69
N ILE A 262 -22.35 -3.60 -8.86
CA ILE A 262 -21.99 -5.01 -9.06
C ILE A 262 -22.57 -5.52 -10.38
N SER A 263 -23.86 -5.29 -10.64
CA SER A 263 -24.52 -5.69 -11.89
C SER A 263 -23.81 -5.12 -13.12
N PHE A 264 -23.46 -3.83 -13.07
CA PHE A 264 -22.73 -3.18 -14.15
C PHE A 264 -21.34 -3.77 -14.36
N ILE A 265 -20.53 -3.93 -13.31
CA ILE A 265 -19.17 -4.48 -13.44
C ILE A 265 -19.21 -5.98 -13.82
N ASP A 266 -20.24 -6.73 -13.42
CA ASP A 266 -20.40 -8.12 -13.81
C ASP A 266 -20.67 -8.31 -15.30
N SER A 267 -21.13 -7.28 -16.01
CA SER A 267 -21.21 -7.28 -17.47
C SER A 267 -19.83 -7.29 -18.16
N TYR A 268 -18.75 -6.96 -17.44
CA TYR A 268 -17.38 -6.99 -17.93
C TYR A 268 -16.59 -8.16 -17.32
N PRO A 269 -16.37 -9.26 -18.07
CA PRO A 269 -15.75 -10.46 -17.52
C PRO A 269 -14.28 -10.28 -17.11
N HIS A 270 -13.57 -9.33 -17.72
CA HIS A 270 -12.15 -9.05 -17.44
C HIS A 270 -11.93 -8.09 -16.27
N ILE A 271 -12.99 -7.43 -15.77
CA ILE A 271 -12.86 -6.44 -14.70
C ILE A 271 -13.01 -7.10 -13.33
N THR A 272 -12.09 -6.78 -12.43
CA THR A 272 -12.24 -7.04 -11.00
C THR A 272 -12.59 -5.74 -10.27
N LEU A 273 -13.80 -5.67 -9.71
CA LEU A 273 -14.16 -4.66 -8.71
C LEU A 273 -13.37 -4.88 -7.43
N ILE A 274 -12.77 -3.81 -6.92
CA ILE A 274 -12.12 -3.74 -5.62
C ILE A 274 -12.83 -2.64 -4.84
N VAL A 275 -13.47 -2.98 -3.72
CA VAL A 275 -14.12 -2.03 -2.84
C VAL A 275 -13.21 -1.78 -1.65
N ARG A 276 -12.68 -0.57 -1.52
CA ARG A 276 -11.83 -0.16 -0.40
C ARG A 276 -12.71 0.24 0.78
N SER A 277 -12.40 -0.24 1.98
CA SER A 277 -13.16 0.11 3.18
C SER A 277 -13.06 1.61 3.50
N SER A 278 -14.14 2.19 4.00
CA SER A 278 -14.15 3.56 4.51
C SER A 278 -13.45 3.60 5.86
N VAL A 279 -12.53 4.55 6.03
CA VAL A 279 -11.72 4.73 7.25
C VAL A 279 -12.21 5.99 7.96
N PRO A 280 -12.56 5.91 9.25
CA PRO A 280 -13.04 7.08 9.97
C PRO A 280 -11.92 8.11 10.19
N GLY A 281 -12.32 9.37 10.33
CA GLY A 281 -11.43 10.45 10.80
C GLY A 281 -11.37 10.52 12.33
N HIS A 282 -10.49 11.36 12.88
CA HIS A 282 -10.29 11.47 14.33
C HIS A 282 -10.69 12.82 14.90
N THR A 283 -11.56 12.85 15.91
CA THR A 283 -11.86 14.06 16.69
C THR A 283 -10.58 14.52 17.43
N ASN A 284 -10.29 15.82 17.36
CA ASN A 284 -9.09 16.44 17.95
C ASN A 284 -7.80 15.72 17.55
N CYS A 285 -7.57 15.54 16.24
CA CYS A 285 -6.46 14.75 15.74
C CYS A 285 -5.06 15.30 16.09
N SER A 286 -4.94 16.54 16.57
CA SER A 286 -3.66 17.07 17.05
C SER A 286 -3.08 16.34 18.28
N GLN A 287 -3.90 15.57 18.99
CA GLN A 287 -3.49 14.86 20.20
C GLN A 287 -2.64 13.60 19.92
N TYR A 288 -2.57 13.15 18.67
CA TYR A 288 -1.89 11.90 18.29
C TYR A 288 -0.56 12.19 17.59
N ASP A 289 0.51 11.52 18.03
CA ASP A 289 1.87 11.61 17.48
C ASP A 289 2.42 10.26 17.00
N ALA A 290 1.65 9.18 17.21
CA ALA A 290 1.95 7.82 16.82
C ALA A 290 0.64 7.03 16.58
N PRO A 291 0.70 5.86 15.93
CA PRO A 291 -0.42 4.95 15.81
C PRO A 291 -0.98 4.55 17.18
N LEU A 292 -2.30 4.48 17.24
CA LEU A 292 -3.04 3.94 18.37
C LEU A 292 -2.82 2.43 18.48
N THR A 293 -2.90 1.92 19.71
CA THR A 293 -2.80 0.47 19.99
C THR A 293 -4.14 -0.24 19.89
N HIS A 294 -5.23 0.51 20.01
CA HIS A 294 -6.61 0.05 19.92
C HIS A 294 -7.48 1.16 19.35
N ASP A 295 -8.56 0.77 18.69
CA ASP A 295 -9.54 1.67 18.13
C ASP A 295 -10.64 2.00 19.16
N ASP A 296 -11.14 3.23 19.18
CA ASP A 296 -12.24 3.68 20.05
C ASP A 296 -13.26 4.50 19.22
N PRO A 297 -14.51 4.01 19.09
CA PRO A 297 -15.57 4.72 18.38
C PRO A 297 -15.81 6.16 18.85
N ALA A 298 -15.51 6.50 20.11
CA ALA A 298 -15.65 7.86 20.63
C ALA A 298 -14.71 8.85 19.92
N MET A 299 -13.59 8.37 19.37
CA MET A 299 -12.63 9.17 18.61
C MET A 299 -13.15 9.53 17.22
N HIS A 300 -14.22 8.88 16.74
CA HIS A 300 -14.73 9.04 15.37
C HIS A 300 -16.06 9.81 15.30
N ASN A 301 -16.47 10.45 16.40
CA ASN A 301 -17.81 11.00 16.59
C ASN A 301 -18.13 12.34 15.91
N SER A 302 -17.15 13.01 15.25
CA SER A 302 -17.32 14.37 14.71
C SER A 302 -18.36 14.47 13.58
N TYR A 303 -18.55 13.43 12.77
CA TYR A 303 -19.47 13.43 11.61
C TYR A 303 -20.15 12.07 11.39
N ASN A 304 -20.42 11.36 12.49
CA ASN A 304 -20.88 9.97 12.47
C ASN A 304 -19.88 8.98 11.85
N TRP A 305 -18.59 9.29 11.78
CA TRP A 305 -17.63 8.36 11.15
C TRP A 305 -17.51 7.03 11.87
N GLN A 306 -17.88 6.96 13.16
CA GLN A 306 -18.01 5.70 13.90
C GLN A 306 -18.98 4.70 13.26
N THR A 307 -19.84 5.12 12.32
CA THR A 307 -20.77 4.24 11.62
C THR A 307 -20.23 3.69 10.31
N PHE A 308 -18.99 4.04 9.91
CA PHE A 308 -18.39 3.51 8.67
C PHE A 308 -18.28 1.98 8.67
N ASP A 309 -18.13 1.35 9.83
CA ASP A 309 -18.16 -0.11 9.97
C ASP A 309 -19.45 -0.72 9.43
N LEU A 310 -20.60 -0.04 9.60
CA LEU A 310 -21.87 -0.50 9.04
C LEU A 310 -21.81 -0.55 7.51
N LEU A 311 -21.29 0.52 6.87
CA LEU A 311 -21.16 0.58 5.41
C LEU A 311 -20.16 -0.47 4.90
N ASN A 312 -19.06 -0.62 5.61
CA ASN A 312 -18.02 -1.62 5.32
C ASN A 312 -18.59 -3.04 5.41
N ASP A 313 -19.41 -3.33 6.41
CA ASP A 313 -20.05 -4.63 6.58
C ASP A 313 -21.06 -4.95 5.48
N VAL A 314 -21.83 -3.96 5.00
CA VAL A 314 -22.72 -4.17 3.85
C VAL A 314 -21.93 -4.60 2.62
N TRP A 315 -20.82 -3.92 2.33
CA TRP A 315 -19.95 -4.31 1.22
C TRP A 315 -19.32 -5.69 1.42
N ARG A 316 -18.78 -5.95 2.62
CA ARG A 316 -18.15 -7.23 2.96
C ARG A 316 -19.12 -8.41 2.79
N GLN A 317 -20.34 -8.27 3.32
CA GLN A 317 -21.40 -9.28 3.21
C GLN A 317 -21.85 -9.47 1.76
N THR A 318 -22.01 -8.38 1.01
CA THR A 318 -22.40 -8.45 -0.40
C THR A 318 -21.32 -9.16 -1.22
N LEU A 319 -20.06 -8.73 -1.11
CA LEU A 319 -18.96 -9.30 -1.90
C LEU A 319 -18.62 -10.75 -1.53
N ALA A 320 -19.01 -11.24 -0.34
CA ALA A 320 -18.93 -12.66 -0.02
C ALA A 320 -19.73 -13.54 -1.01
N GLN A 321 -20.73 -12.98 -1.69
CA GLN A 321 -21.51 -13.66 -2.72
C GLN A 321 -20.95 -13.44 -4.14
N HIS A 322 -19.94 -12.57 -4.31
CA HIS A 322 -19.33 -12.22 -5.59
C HIS A 322 -17.81 -12.46 -5.56
N PRO A 323 -17.33 -13.72 -5.58
CA PRO A 323 -15.92 -14.07 -5.37
C PRO A 323 -14.96 -13.54 -6.46
N LYS A 324 -15.49 -13.04 -7.58
CA LYS A 324 -14.69 -12.32 -8.59
C LYS A 324 -14.09 -11.04 -8.00
N HIS A 325 -14.79 -10.41 -7.07
CA HIS A 325 -14.52 -9.08 -6.53
C HIS A 325 -13.84 -9.14 -5.17
N ILE A 326 -13.26 -8.02 -4.76
CA ILE A 326 -12.43 -7.95 -3.56
C ILE A 326 -12.95 -6.83 -2.65
N PHE A 327 -13.16 -7.16 -1.38
CA PHE A 327 -13.21 -6.16 -0.32
C PHE A 327 -11.78 -5.91 0.18
N LEU A 328 -11.24 -4.72 -0.08
CA LEU A 328 -9.91 -4.31 0.34
C LEU A 328 -10.04 -3.62 1.71
N ASP A 329 -9.77 -4.39 2.76
CA ASP A 329 -9.86 -3.91 4.13
C ASP A 329 -8.61 -3.12 4.53
N VAL A 330 -8.76 -1.79 4.55
CA VAL A 330 -7.74 -0.84 4.98
C VAL A 330 -8.03 -0.27 6.37
N ALA A 331 -8.95 -0.87 7.15
CA ALA A 331 -9.42 -0.32 8.42
C ALA A 331 -8.29 -0.12 9.44
N ALA A 332 -7.16 -0.82 9.31
CA ALA A 332 -5.96 -0.59 10.11
C ALA A 332 -5.48 0.88 10.16
N THR A 333 -5.82 1.70 9.16
CA THR A 333 -5.52 3.14 9.21
C THR A 333 -6.45 3.94 10.12
N SER A 334 -7.52 3.37 10.68
CA SER A 334 -8.29 4.00 11.77
C SER A 334 -7.45 4.19 13.02
N LEU A 335 -6.32 3.50 13.14
CA LEU A 335 -5.37 3.70 14.24
C LEU A 335 -4.42 4.87 14.00
N ARG A 336 -4.56 5.61 12.89
CA ARG A 336 -3.54 6.55 12.38
C ARG A 336 -3.92 8.02 12.54
N GLY A 337 -4.42 8.40 13.72
CA GLY A 337 -4.74 9.79 14.04
C GLY A 337 -3.56 10.77 13.85
N ASP A 338 -2.33 10.28 13.90
CA ASP A 338 -1.07 11.00 13.74
C ASP A 338 -0.82 11.55 12.32
N GLY A 339 -1.42 10.93 11.31
CA GLY A 339 -1.17 11.24 9.90
C GLY A 339 -2.12 12.23 9.25
N HIS A 340 -3.07 12.80 10.01
CA HIS A 340 -4.09 13.68 9.46
C HIS A 340 -3.52 14.98 8.88
N ARG A 341 -4.28 15.55 7.93
CA ARG A 341 -3.79 16.59 7.04
C ARG A 341 -3.54 17.92 7.74
N MET A 342 -4.56 18.43 8.43
CA MET A 342 -4.48 19.69 9.15
C MET A 342 -5.01 19.43 10.57
N PRO A 343 -4.13 19.27 11.56
CA PRO A 343 -4.55 19.02 12.94
C PRO A 343 -5.69 19.95 13.37
N ASP A 344 -6.80 19.35 13.80
CA ASP A 344 -8.05 19.97 14.26
C ASP A 344 -8.82 20.85 13.26
N LYS A 345 -8.39 20.91 12.00
CA LYS A 345 -9.12 21.56 10.89
C LYS A 345 -9.60 20.57 9.84
N ASP A 346 -8.78 19.57 9.56
CA ASP A 346 -9.05 18.47 8.64
C ASP A 346 -8.45 17.19 9.23
N CYS A 347 -9.29 16.53 10.03
CA CYS A 347 -9.01 15.25 10.65
C CYS A 347 -9.72 14.09 9.95
N LEU A 348 -10.06 14.26 8.67
CA LEU A 348 -10.56 13.18 7.83
C LEU A 348 -9.51 12.78 6.81
N HIS A 349 -8.96 13.76 6.10
CA HIS A 349 -7.93 13.54 5.11
C HIS A 349 -6.57 13.33 5.77
N TYR A 350 -5.67 12.65 5.05
CA TYR A 350 -4.30 12.41 5.47
C TYR A 350 -3.31 13.25 4.66
N CYS A 351 -2.12 13.48 5.20
CA CYS A 351 -1.00 13.97 4.39
C CYS A 351 -0.44 12.88 3.49
N LEU A 352 0.15 13.27 2.35
CA LEU A 352 1.01 12.41 1.56
C LEU A 352 2.48 12.92 1.61
N PRO A 353 3.48 12.03 1.63
CA PRO A 353 3.34 10.60 1.96
C PRO A 353 2.79 10.42 3.39
N GLY A 354 2.16 9.29 3.67
CA GLY A 354 1.49 9.05 4.95
C GLY A 354 0.65 7.77 5.01
N PRO A 355 -0.29 7.67 5.97
CA PRO A 355 -1.06 6.44 6.19
C PRO A 355 -1.78 5.88 4.95
N VAL A 356 -2.20 6.77 4.04
CA VAL A 356 -2.88 6.42 2.79
C VAL A 356 -2.01 5.56 1.87
N ASP A 357 -0.69 5.63 1.98
CA ASP A 357 0.23 4.80 1.19
C ASP A 357 -0.01 3.32 1.43
N TRP A 358 -0.37 2.96 2.67
CA TRP A 358 -0.69 1.58 3.03
C TRP A 358 -1.93 1.05 2.33
N TRP A 359 -2.87 1.92 1.91
CA TRP A 359 -3.99 1.49 1.09
C TRP A 359 -3.50 0.95 -0.27
N ASN A 360 -2.44 1.54 -0.82
CA ASN A 360 -1.83 1.11 -2.08
C ASN A 360 -0.87 -0.07 -1.92
N HIS A 361 -0.19 -0.20 -0.78
CA HIS A 361 0.54 -1.44 -0.44
C HIS A 361 -0.41 -2.64 -0.38
N LEU A 362 -1.58 -2.48 0.26
CA LEU A 362 -2.60 -3.51 0.34
C LEU A 362 -3.25 -3.78 -1.04
N LEU A 363 -3.55 -2.73 -1.80
CA LEU A 363 -4.05 -2.87 -3.18
C LEU A 363 -3.08 -3.65 -4.07
N TYR A 364 -1.79 -3.30 -4.03
CA TYR A 364 -0.74 -4.03 -4.73
C TYR A 364 -0.70 -5.50 -4.30
N HIS A 365 -0.76 -5.76 -2.99
CA HIS A 365 -0.74 -7.13 -2.48
C HIS A 365 -1.87 -7.99 -3.07
N VAL A 366 -3.10 -7.47 -3.10
CA VAL A 366 -4.25 -8.22 -3.64
C VAL A 366 -4.19 -8.36 -5.17
N ILE A 367 -3.76 -7.32 -5.90
CA ILE A 367 -3.58 -7.38 -7.36
C ILE A 367 -2.54 -8.45 -7.75
N MET A 368 -1.43 -8.51 -7.00
CA MET A 368 -0.35 -9.46 -7.25
C MET A 368 -0.67 -10.87 -6.74
N GLY A 369 -1.56 -11.01 -5.75
CA GLY A 369 -2.04 -12.29 -5.24
C GLY A 369 -2.98 -13.02 -6.21
N ARG A 370 -3.67 -12.29 -7.10
CA ARG A 370 -4.56 -12.90 -8.09
C ARG A 370 -3.76 -13.65 -9.16
N ARG A 371 -3.99 -14.96 -9.21
CA ARG A 371 -3.67 -15.76 -10.39
C ARG A 371 -4.74 -15.42 -11.43
N GLY A 372 -4.30 -14.83 -12.55
CA GLY A 372 -5.18 -14.44 -13.65
C GLY A 372 -5.72 -15.63 -14.43
#